data_AF-U6M465-F1
#
_entry.id   AF-U6M465-F1
#
_cell.length_a   1.000
_cell.length_b   1.000
_cell.length_c   1.000
_cell.angle_alpha   90.00
_cell.angle_beta   90.00
_cell.angle_gamma   90.00
#
_symmetry.space_group_name_H-M   'P 1'
#
loop_
_entity.id
_entity.type
_entity.pdbx_description
1 polymer ?
#
loop_
_entity_poly.entity_id
_entity_poly.type
_entity_poly.pdbx_seq_one_letter_code
_entity_poly.pdbx_strand_id
1 'polypeptide(L)'
;MKLHSFRALRISALTGSPIGYEVLIRPAEASAVSTAAATAAAAAAIDGAAAQEACAEAAEAAATAAEEGRALFVCNAPLLLQQQQLQQAFAAFGPVEALYDKLTQQKISKKSVASVRLVHIIYEEAAAAARALAAAVPLEWGPPKVGAKGAPKKGAPKEGQVDAFMQSYDLGKDLRKQQRNKQIVDEDGFILVQGPKNSAGEGETIKGFRRAETTHLLHAGEEKEEDAAARAQKALQTLAEQVKKKAFRLT
;
A
#
# COMPACT_ATOMS: atom_id res chain seq x y z
N MET A 1 12.35 9.02 -10.52
CA MET A 1 13.10 7.78 -10.25
C MET A 1 13.18 6.97 -11.52
N LYS A 2 14.35 6.46 -11.91
CA LYS A 2 14.49 5.58 -13.09
C LYS A 2 13.97 4.20 -12.71
N LEU A 3 12.90 3.72 -13.37
CA LEU A 3 12.30 2.42 -13.08
C LEU A 3 13.26 1.24 -13.39
N HIS A 4 14.26 1.47 -14.23
CA HIS A 4 15.19 0.43 -14.71
C HIS A 4 16.18 -0.06 -13.66
N SER A 5 16.33 0.63 -12.53
CA SER A 5 17.19 0.18 -11.43
C SER A 5 16.50 -0.80 -10.48
N PHE A 6 15.17 -0.98 -10.62
CA PHE A 6 14.43 -1.93 -9.82
C PHE A 6 14.52 -3.35 -10.36
N ARG A 7 14.58 -4.30 -9.45
CA ARG A 7 14.49 -5.74 -9.70
C ARG A 7 13.28 -6.30 -8.96
N ALA A 8 12.64 -7.31 -9.52
CA ALA A 8 11.54 -8.01 -8.87
C ALA A 8 12.09 -9.09 -7.94
N LEU A 9 11.78 -8.98 -6.66
CA LEU A 9 12.07 -10.02 -5.67
C LEU A 9 10.74 -10.66 -5.25
N ARG A 10 10.67 -11.99 -5.33
CA ARG A 10 9.55 -12.73 -4.76
C ARG A 10 9.87 -13.10 -3.31
N ILE A 11 9.09 -12.56 -2.38
CA ILE A 11 9.16 -12.89 -0.96
C ILE A 11 8.03 -13.86 -0.61
N SER A 12 8.31 -14.89 0.18
CA SER A 12 7.29 -15.81 0.67
C SER A 12 6.36 -15.11 1.66
N ALA A 13 5.04 -15.30 1.52
CA ALA A 13 4.07 -14.73 2.46
C ALA A 13 4.19 -15.33 3.87
N LEU A 14 4.49 -16.64 3.92
CA LEU A 14 4.70 -17.44 5.12
C LEU A 14 5.80 -18.45 4.84
N THR A 15 6.52 -18.87 5.87
CA THR A 15 7.54 -19.91 5.77
C THR A 15 6.90 -21.20 5.22
N GLY A 16 7.36 -21.66 4.06
CA GLY A 16 6.83 -22.86 3.39
C GLY A 16 5.61 -22.65 2.49
N SER A 17 5.10 -21.42 2.33
CA SER A 17 3.98 -21.15 1.43
C SER A 17 4.45 -21.00 -0.03
N PRO A 18 3.76 -21.61 -1.02
CA PRO A 18 4.02 -21.35 -2.44
C PRO A 18 3.56 -19.95 -2.87
N ILE A 19 2.72 -19.30 -2.06
CA ILE A 19 2.23 -17.95 -2.31
C ILE A 19 3.33 -16.97 -1.89
N GLY A 20 3.78 -16.17 -2.84
CA GLY A 20 4.76 -15.11 -2.61
C GLY A 20 4.25 -13.78 -3.13
N TYR A 21 4.69 -12.71 -2.48
CA TYR A 21 4.50 -11.35 -2.93
C TYR A 21 5.66 -10.95 -3.83
N GLU A 22 5.38 -10.23 -4.90
CA GLU A 22 6.39 -9.62 -5.74
C GLU A 22 6.63 -8.19 -5.25
N VAL A 23 7.85 -7.93 -4.76
CA VAL A 23 8.29 -6.60 -4.31
C VAL A 23 9.40 -6.09 -5.23
N LEU A 24 9.47 -4.77 -5.37
CA LEU A 24 10.45 -4.13 -6.24
C LEU A 24 11.62 -3.66 -5.38
N ILE A 25 12.82 -4.20 -5.59
CA ILE A 25 14.01 -3.85 -4.82
C ILE A 25 15.05 -3.12 -5.66
N ARG A 26 15.81 -2.23 -5.03
CA ARG A 26 17.04 -1.65 -5.60
C ARG A 26 18.07 -1.40 -4.50
N PRO A 27 19.37 -1.29 -4.83
CA PRO A 27 20.36 -0.74 -3.91
C PRO A 27 19.92 0.64 -3.44
N ALA A 28 20.02 0.89 -2.14
CA ALA A 28 19.63 2.18 -1.60
C ALA A 28 20.72 3.23 -1.89
N GLU A 29 20.32 4.43 -2.32
CA GLU A 29 21.24 5.56 -2.52
C GLU A 29 21.31 6.36 -1.22
N ALA A 30 22.51 6.71 -0.75
CA ALA A 30 22.74 7.40 0.53
C ALA A 30 21.81 8.61 0.76
N SER A 31 21.56 9.40 -0.29
CA SER A 31 20.68 10.58 -0.23
C SER A 31 19.20 10.24 0.02
N ALA A 32 18.71 9.12 -0.52
CA ALA A 32 17.30 8.73 -0.40
C ALA A 32 17.02 8.07 0.96
N VAL A 33 17.98 7.30 1.49
CA VAL A 33 17.80 6.60 2.77
C VAL A 33 17.81 7.56 3.93
N SER A 34 18.73 8.53 3.93
CA SER A 34 18.81 9.58 4.96
C SER A 34 17.45 10.29 5.15
N THR A 35 16.80 10.68 4.07
CA THR A 35 15.49 11.37 4.13
C THR A 35 14.39 10.44 4.66
N ALA A 36 14.40 9.17 4.26
CA ALA A 36 13.39 8.22 4.69
C ALA A 36 13.54 7.83 6.16
N ALA A 37 14.77 7.56 6.61
CA ALA A 37 15.10 7.28 8.00
C ALA A 37 14.76 8.46 8.91
N ALA A 38 15.13 9.70 8.52
CA ALA A 38 14.73 10.91 9.24
C ALA A 38 13.21 11.03 9.36
N THR A 39 12.47 10.81 8.26
CA THR A 39 10.99 10.91 8.31
C THR A 39 10.33 9.78 9.11
N ALA A 40 10.87 8.57 9.09
CA ALA A 40 10.36 7.45 9.87
C ALA A 40 10.64 7.63 11.38
N ALA A 41 11.84 8.08 11.73
CA ALA A 41 12.20 8.42 13.10
C ALA A 41 11.33 9.58 13.64
N ALA A 42 11.05 10.59 12.80
CA ALA A 42 10.21 11.72 13.19
C ALA A 42 8.76 11.29 13.47
N ALA A 43 8.25 10.30 12.73
CA ALA A 43 6.92 9.75 12.94
C ALA A 43 6.84 8.85 14.19
N ALA A 44 7.95 8.22 14.59
CA ALA A 44 8.00 7.34 15.76
C ALA A 44 8.17 8.09 17.09
N ALA A 45 8.76 9.29 17.06
CA ALA A 45 9.02 10.08 18.25
C ALA A 45 7.78 10.86 18.72
N ILE A 46 7.44 10.71 19.99
CA ILE A 46 6.28 11.36 20.64
C ILE A 46 6.66 12.75 21.19
N ASP A 47 7.96 13.00 21.41
CA ASP A 47 8.47 14.20 22.08
C ASP A 47 9.47 14.96 21.18
N GLY A 48 9.16 16.22 20.88
CA GLY A 48 9.66 16.92 19.68
C GLY A 48 11.15 17.23 19.63
N ALA A 49 11.83 17.34 20.78
CA ALA A 49 13.27 17.61 20.83
C ALA A 49 14.11 16.32 20.72
N ALA A 50 13.76 15.29 21.49
CA ALA A 50 14.40 13.97 21.40
C ALA A 50 14.15 13.31 20.04
N ALA A 51 13.03 13.65 19.38
CA ALA A 51 12.73 13.26 18.02
C ALA A 51 13.83 13.69 17.04
N GLN A 52 14.28 14.94 17.09
CA GLN A 52 15.19 15.49 16.09
C GLN A 52 16.59 14.86 16.16
N GLU A 53 17.11 14.64 17.37
CA GLU A 53 18.41 13.98 17.55
C GLU A 53 18.35 12.52 17.07
N ALA A 54 17.32 11.76 17.46
CA ALA A 54 17.13 10.39 17.00
C ALA A 54 16.92 10.29 15.47
N CYS A 55 16.30 11.32 14.85
CA CYS A 55 16.16 11.40 13.40
C CYS A 55 17.50 11.57 12.69
N ALA A 56 18.35 12.44 13.20
CA ALA A 56 19.66 12.72 12.60
C ALA A 56 20.56 11.49 12.69
N GLU A 57 20.61 10.84 13.86
CA GLU A 57 21.42 9.64 14.08
C GLU A 57 20.96 8.47 13.19
N ALA A 58 19.64 8.22 13.12
CA ALA A 58 19.09 7.19 12.24
C ALA A 58 19.35 7.48 10.76
N ALA A 59 19.30 8.76 10.35
CA ALA A 59 19.56 9.16 8.97
C ALA A 59 21.03 9.01 8.58
N GLU A 60 21.95 9.29 9.50
CA GLU A 60 23.39 9.13 9.30
C GLU A 60 23.77 7.64 9.23
N ALA A 61 23.33 6.83 10.20
CA ALA A 61 23.56 5.38 10.19
C ALA A 61 23.04 4.72 8.92
N ALA A 62 21.86 5.15 8.45
CA ALA A 62 21.27 4.63 7.23
C ALA A 62 21.99 5.09 5.94
N ALA A 63 22.61 6.28 5.95
CA ALA A 63 23.46 6.75 4.87
C ALA A 63 24.77 5.96 4.81
N THR A 64 25.45 5.75 5.94
CA THR A 64 26.66 4.92 6.03
C THR A 64 26.40 3.50 5.55
N ALA A 65 25.30 2.89 6.00
CA ALA A 65 24.91 1.56 5.54
C ALA A 65 24.62 1.50 4.03
N ALA A 66 24.13 2.59 3.42
CA ALA A 66 23.93 2.65 1.98
C ALA A 66 25.25 2.75 1.20
N GLU A 67 26.23 3.49 1.72
CA GLU A 67 27.59 3.57 1.13
C GLU A 67 28.32 2.22 1.20
N GLU A 68 28.13 1.48 2.28
CA GLU A 68 28.65 0.13 2.46
C GLU A 68 27.88 -0.93 1.66
N GLY A 69 26.81 -0.54 0.96
CA GLY A 69 25.96 -1.45 0.17
C GLY A 69 25.11 -2.40 1.03
N ARG A 70 24.93 -2.11 2.32
CA ARG A 70 24.11 -2.87 3.27
C ARG A 70 22.63 -2.49 3.24
N ALA A 71 22.29 -1.34 2.67
CA ALA A 71 20.90 -0.85 2.62
C ALA A 71 20.21 -1.18 1.28
N LEU A 72 18.96 -1.65 1.38
CA LEU A 72 18.05 -1.88 0.25
C LEU A 72 16.81 -0.98 0.34
N PHE A 73 16.37 -0.52 -0.83
CA PHE A 73 15.10 0.16 -0.98
C PHE A 73 14.07 -0.77 -1.62
N VAL A 74 12.95 -0.96 -0.93
CA VAL A 74 11.84 -1.83 -1.32
C VAL A 74 10.61 -0.98 -1.61
N CYS A 75 10.09 -1.13 -2.82
CA CYS A 75 8.85 -0.54 -3.30
C CYS A 75 7.76 -1.60 -3.36
N ASN A 76 6.51 -1.14 -3.24
CA ASN A 76 5.32 -1.98 -3.35
C ASN A 76 5.28 -3.12 -2.32
N ALA A 77 5.75 -2.85 -1.10
CA ALA A 77 5.61 -3.81 -0.01
C ALA A 77 4.12 -4.05 0.29
N PRO A 78 3.68 -5.30 0.53
CA PRO A 78 2.28 -5.59 0.81
C PRO A 78 1.76 -4.79 2.02
N LEU A 79 0.63 -4.11 1.85
CA LEU A 79 0.01 -3.32 2.94
C LEU A 79 -0.48 -4.19 4.10
N LEU A 80 -0.77 -5.46 3.83
CA LEU A 80 -1.27 -6.42 4.82
C LEU A 80 -0.17 -7.02 5.71
N LEU A 81 1.10 -6.94 5.30
CA LEU A 81 2.19 -7.52 6.07
C LEU A 81 2.58 -6.62 7.24
N GLN A 82 2.63 -7.17 8.44
CA GLN A 82 3.18 -6.44 9.59
C GLN A 82 4.70 -6.29 9.46
N GLN A 83 5.28 -5.29 10.13
CA GLN A 83 6.72 -5.02 10.11
C GLN A 83 7.55 -6.26 10.49
N GLN A 84 7.10 -7.02 11.51
CA GLN A 84 7.74 -8.27 11.95
C GLN A 84 7.74 -9.36 10.85
N GLN A 85 6.63 -9.50 10.12
CA GLN A 85 6.54 -10.47 9.03
C GLN A 85 7.44 -10.08 7.86
N LEU A 86 7.55 -8.78 7.57
CA LEU A 86 8.46 -8.27 6.56
C LEU A 86 9.92 -8.53 6.98
N GLN A 87 10.27 -8.27 8.24
CA GLN A 87 11.59 -8.56 8.78
C GLN A 87 11.91 -10.05 8.68
N GLN A 88 10.97 -10.94 9.03
CA GLN A 88 11.15 -12.40 8.90
C GLN A 88 11.31 -12.84 7.44
N ALA A 89 10.57 -12.24 6.51
CA ALA A 89 10.69 -12.54 5.08
C ALA A 89 12.07 -12.16 4.53
N PHE A 90 12.64 -11.05 4.99
CA PHE A 90 13.97 -10.60 4.60
C PHE A 90 15.11 -11.26 5.40
N ALA A 91 14.82 -11.81 6.58
CA ALA A 91 15.77 -12.59 7.38
C ALA A 91 16.29 -13.83 6.64
N ALA A 92 15.58 -14.32 5.62
CA ALA A 92 16.04 -15.40 4.75
C ALA A 92 17.31 -15.04 3.95
N PHE A 93 17.61 -13.75 3.76
CA PHE A 93 18.81 -13.29 3.05
C PHE A 93 19.97 -12.95 3.99
N GLY A 94 19.68 -12.68 5.27
CA GLY A 94 20.65 -12.37 6.31
C GLY A 94 20.03 -11.57 7.47
N PRO A 95 20.79 -11.32 8.54
CA PRO A 95 20.30 -10.58 9.71
C PRO A 95 20.00 -9.12 9.36
N VAL A 96 18.82 -8.65 9.80
CA VAL A 96 18.31 -7.30 9.56
C VAL A 96 18.57 -6.45 10.79
N GLU A 97 19.36 -5.40 10.63
CA GLU A 97 19.73 -4.44 11.68
C GLU A 97 18.57 -3.49 11.97
N ALA A 98 18.03 -2.86 10.91
CA ALA A 98 16.97 -1.87 11.02
C ALA A 98 16.03 -1.90 9.82
N LEU A 99 14.76 -1.55 10.06
CA LEU A 99 13.73 -1.48 9.02
C LEU A 99 12.92 -0.19 9.20
N TYR A 100 12.96 0.67 8.18
CA TYR A 100 12.21 1.92 8.14
C TYR A 100 11.06 1.82 7.15
N ASP A 101 9.83 1.91 7.65
CA ASP A 101 8.61 1.83 6.86
C ASP A 101 8.00 3.21 6.65
N LYS A 102 7.70 3.54 5.40
CA LYS A 102 7.09 4.80 5.00
C LYS A 102 5.89 4.53 4.10
N LEU A 103 4.70 4.79 4.62
CA LEU A 103 3.49 4.77 3.83
C LEU A 103 3.30 6.10 3.11
N THR A 104 3.33 6.08 1.78
CA THR A 104 3.06 7.25 0.95
C THR A 104 1.69 7.13 0.29
N GLN A 105 0.87 8.18 0.39
CA GLN A 105 -0.40 8.24 -0.30
C GLN A 105 -0.27 9.16 -1.51
N GLN A 106 -0.39 8.60 -2.70
CA GLN A 106 -0.38 9.34 -3.95
C GLN A 106 -1.81 9.51 -4.44
N LYS A 107 -2.26 10.77 -4.51
CA LYS A 107 -3.55 11.11 -5.11
C LYS A 107 -3.43 11.04 -6.64
N ILE A 108 -3.93 9.97 -7.24
CA ILE A 108 -3.90 9.77 -8.71
C ILE A 108 -5.02 10.59 -9.38
N SER A 109 -6.20 10.67 -8.74
CA SER A 109 -7.32 11.47 -9.23
C SER A 109 -8.12 12.09 -8.08
N LYS A 110 -9.12 12.92 -8.40
CA LYS A 110 -10.04 13.47 -7.38
C LYS A 110 -10.77 12.39 -6.56
N LYS A 111 -10.93 11.19 -7.12
CA LYS A 111 -11.67 10.07 -6.50
C LYS A 111 -10.78 8.87 -6.12
N SER A 112 -9.54 8.82 -6.61
CA SER A 112 -8.65 7.68 -6.39
C SER A 112 -7.36 8.11 -5.70
N VAL A 113 -7.11 7.50 -4.55
CA VAL A 113 -5.85 7.57 -3.84
C VAL A 113 -5.20 6.19 -3.95
N ALA A 114 -3.96 6.15 -4.42
CA ALA A 114 -3.13 4.96 -4.36
C ALA A 114 -2.18 5.08 -3.18
N SER A 115 -2.12 4.05 -2.36
CA SER A 115 -1.18 3.96 -1.26
C SER A 115 -0.02 3.09 -1.66
N VAL A 116 1.20 3.64 -1.64
CA VAL A 116 2.44 2.92 -1.92
C VAL A 116 3.26 2.87 -0.64
N ARG A 117 3.55 1.64 -0.19
CA ARG A 117 4.42 1.40 0.95
C ARG A 117 5.86 1.28 0.49
N LEU A 118 6.72 2.11 1.05
CA LEU A 118 8.14 2.18 0.77
C LEU A 118 8.89 1.74 2.01
N VAL A 119 9.80 0.78 1.88
CA VAL A 119 10.54 0.23 3.02
C VAL A 119 12.03 0.33 2.73
N HIS A 120 12.80 0.81 3.70
CA HIS A 120 14.25 0.71 3.69
C HIS A 120 14.67 -0.37 4.67
N ILE A 121 15.53 -1.28 4.21
CA ILE A 121 16.03 -2.39 5.00
C ILE A 121 17.53 -2.25 5.09
N ILE A 122 18.05 -2.25 6.30
CA ILE A 122 19.48 -2.24 6.59
C ILE A 122 19.85 -3.62 7.11
N TYR A 123 20.79 -4.28 6.45
CA TYR A 123 21.37 -5.53 6.91
C TYR A 123 22.61 -5.27 7.76
N GLU A 124 22.91 -6.19 8.68
CA GLU A 124 24.19 -6.15 9.40
C GLU A 124 25.36 -6.41 8.43
N GLU A 125 25.14 -7.21 7.38
CA GLU A 125 26.16 -7.60 6.40
C GLU A 125 25.84 -7.14 4.97
N ALA A 126 26.83 -6.60 4.26
CA ALA A 126 26.69 -6.23 2.84
C ALA A 126 26.41 -7.45 1.93
N ALA A 127 26.91 -8.62 2.32
CA ALA A 127 26.65 -9.88 1.63
C ALA A 127 25.16 -10.27 1.63
N ALA A 128 24.40 -9.90 2.67
CA ALA A 128 22.96 -10.17 2.74
C ALA A 128 22.19 -9.35 1.69
N ALA A 129 22.51 -8.06 1.58
CA ALA A 129 21.94 -7.19 0.54
C ALA A 129 22.28 -7.69 -0.87
N ALA A 130 23.53 -8.10 -1.10
CA ALA A 130 23.96 -8.69 -2.37
C ALA A 130 23.20 -9.99 -2.71
N ARG A 131 22.96 -10.87 -1.71
CA ARG A 131 22.17 -12.10 -1.89
C ARG A 131 20.72 -11.79 -2.28
N ALA A 132 20.08 -10.82 -1.63
CA ALA A 132 18.73 -10.39 -1.98
C ALA A 132 18.68 -9.82 -3.42
N LEU A 133 19.67 -9.01 -3.82
CA LEU A 133 19.76 -8.47 -5.18
C LEU A 133 20.07 -9.53 -6.25
N ALA A 134 20.80 -10.58 -5.88
CA ALA A 134 21.09 -11.72 -6.74
C ALA A 134 19.87 -12.65 -6.91
N ALA A 135 19.05 -12.80 -5.87
CA ALA A 135 17.79 -13.53 -5.93
C ALA A 135 16.69 -12.78 -6.71
N ALA A 136 16.82 -11.46 -6.86
CA ALA A 136 15.86 -10.65 -7.59
C ALA A 136 16.06 -10.76 -9.11
N VAL A 137 14.95 -10.94 -9.82
CA VAL A 137 14.89 -11.04 -11.28
C VAL A 137 14.94 -9.63 -11.88
N PRO A 138 15.82 -9.36 -12.85
CA PRO A 138 15.80 -8.10 -13.59
C PRO A 138 14.44 -7.90 -14.25
N LEU A 139 13.81 -6.77 -13.98
CA LEU A 139 12.56 -6.44 -14.65
C LEU A 139 12.86 -5.96 -16.06
N GLU A 140 12.48 -6.76 -17.06
CA GLU A 140 12.43 -6.31 -18.43
C GLU A 140 11.22 -5.39 -18.63
N TRP A 141 11.32 -4.15 -18.15
CA TRP A 141 10.36 -3.09 -18.48
C TRP A 141 10.62 -2.62 -19.91
N GLY A 142 10.05 -3.34 -20.86
CA GLY A 142 9.99 -2.92 -22.25
C GLY A 142 8.78 -3.55 -22.93
N PRO A 143 8.29 -2.98 -24.04
CA PRO A 143 7.43 -3.73 -24.94
C PRO A 143 8.16 -5.05 -25.25
N PRO A 144 7.46 -6.20 -25.25
CA PRO A 144 8.09 -7.49 -25.48
C PRO A 144 8.99 -7.33 -26.70
N LYS A 145 10.30 -7.56 -26.54
CA LYS A 145 11.25 -7.38 -27.65
C LYS A 145 10.84 -8.34 -28.76
N VAL A 146 10.03 -7.87 -29.71
CA VAL A 146 9.56 -8.61 -30.89
C VAL A 146 10.72 -8.87 -31.88
N GLY A 147 11.97 -8.70 -31.43
CA GLY A 147 13.18 -8.72 -32.25
C GLY A 147 14.19 -9.81 -31.91
N ALA A 148 13.92 -10.72 -30.97
CA ALA A 148 14.73 -11.93 -30.85
C ALA A 148 14.49 -12.81 -32.08
N LYS A 149 15.37 -12.67 -33.08
CA LYS A 149 15.46 -13.49 -34.30
C LYS A 149 15.35 -14.97 -33.93
N GLY A 150 14.14 -15.53 -34.05
CA GLY A 150 13.84 -16.90 -33.63
C GLY A 150 12.36 -17.16 -33.39
N ALA A 151 11.54 -16.12 -33.18
CA ALA A 151 10.09 -16.28 -33.17
C ALA A 151 9.57 -16.55 -34.60
N PRO A 152 8.70 -17.57 -34.80
CA PRO A 152 8.16 -17.91 -36.11
C PRO A 152 7.45 -16.69 -36.71
N LYS A 153 7.69 -16.43 -38.00
CA LYS A 153 7.07 -15.35 -38.77
C LYS A 153 5.62 -15.19 -38.35
N LYS A 154 5.28 -13.98 -37.88
CA LYS A 154 3.92 -13.50 -37.63
C LYS A 154 3.15 -13.57 -38.95
N GLY A 155 2.67 -14.76 -39.30
CA GLY A 155 1.62 -14.93 -40.28
C GLY A 155 0.42 -14.14 -39.79
N ALA A 156 -0.35 -13.59 -40.73
CA ALA A 156 -1.67 -13.05 -40.44
C ALA A 156 -2.40 -13.94 -39.42
N PRO A 157 -3.15 -13.37 -38.46
CA PRO A 157 -3.92 -14.18 -37.51
C PRO A 157 -4.66 -15.22 -38.34
N LYS A 158 -4.27 -16.50 -38.18
CA LYS A 158 -4.94 -17.59 -38.87
C LYS A 158 -6.39 -17.48 -38.46
N GLU A 159 -7.32 -17.48 -39.42
CA GLU A 159 -8.74 -17.18 -39.21
C GLU A 159 -9.32 -17.91 -37.97
N GLY A 160 -8.84 -19.12 -37.66
CA GLY A 160 -9.22 -19.88 -36.47
C GLY A 160 -8.84 -19.29 -35.09
N GLN A 161 -7.91 -18.33 -34.98
CA GLN A 161 -7.55 -17.73 -33.69
C GLN A 161 -8.57 -16.65 -33.27
N VAL A 162 -9.16 -15.96 -34.25
CA VAL A 162 -10.27 -15.04 -34.02
C VAL A 162 -11.53 -15.83 -33.68
N ASP A 163 -11.78 -16.94 -34.39
CA ASP A 163 -12.92 -17.82 -34.10
C ASP A 163 -12.86 -18.42 -32.69
N ALA A 164 -11.69 -18.89 -32.26
CA ALA A 164 -11.50 -19.39 -30.90
C ALA A 164 -11.74 -18.31 -29.83
N PHE A 165 -11.34 -17.07 -30.11
CA PHE A 165 -11.60 -15.94 -29.22
C PHE A 165 -13.10 -15.61 -29.16
N MET A 166 -13.78 -15.52 -30.31
CA MET A 166 -15.22 -15.26 -30.39
C MET A 166 -16.03 -16.34 -29.67
N GLN A 167 -15.67 -17.61 -29.84
CA GLN A 167 -16.28 -18.72 -29.12
C GLN A 167 -16.10 -18.56 -27.60
N SER A 168 -14.89 -18.23 -27.13
CA SER A 168 -14.64 -18.04 -25.69
C SER A 168 -15.41 -16.85 -25.10
N TYR A 169 -15.57 -15.79 -25.89
CA TYR A 169 -16.28 -14.58 -25.51
C TYR A 169 -17.79 -14.84 -25.40
N ASP A 170 -18.37 -15.53 -26.38
CA ASP A 170 -19.79 -15.90 -26.37
C ASP A 170 -20.11 -16.88 -25.22
N LEU A 171 -19.24 -17.86 -24.97
CA LEU A 171 -19.36 -18.79 -23.83
C LEU A 171 -19.35 -18.04 -22.49
N GLY A 172 -18.45 -17.07 -22.33
CA GLY A 172 -18.39 -16.21 -21.13
C GLY A 172 -19.65 -15.34 -20.97
N LYS A 173 -20.20 -14.81 -22.06
CA LYS A 173 -21.46 -14.06 -22.03
C LYS A 173 -22.64 -14.93 -21.64
N ASP A 174 -22.74 -16.14 -22.16
CA ASP A 174 -23.86 -17.04 -21.88
C ASP A 174 -23.80 -17.61 -20.45
N LEU A 175 -22.61 -17.93 -19.93
CA LEU A 175 -22.43 -18.27 -18.52
C LEU A 175 -22.91 -17.14 -17.60
N ARG A 176 -22.60 -15.88 -17.93
CA ARG A 176 -23.09 -14.72 -17.16
C ARG A 176 -24.61 -14.55 -17.24
N LYS A 177 -25.22 -14.79 -18.40
CA LYS A 177 -26.69 -14.79 -18.53
C LYS A 177 -27.33 -15.90 -17.68
N GLN A 178 -26.76 -17.11 -17.71
CA GLN A 178 -27.25 -18.23 -16.90
C GLN A 178 -27.13 -17.92 -15.39
N GLN A 179 -26.02 -17.32 -14.95
CA GLN A 179 -25.86 -16.91 -13.56
C GLN A 179 -26.88 -15.87 -13.11
N ARG A 180 -27.28 -14.93 -13.97
CA ARG A 180 -28.32 -13.93 -13.66
C ARG A 180 -29.71 -14.54 -13.56
N ASN A 181 -30.00 -15.59 -14.34
CA ASN A 181 -31.28 -16.28 -14.31
C ASN A 181 -31.39 -17.28 -13.15
N LYS A 182 -30.27 -17.69 -12.54
CA LYS A 182 -30.31 -18.47 -11.30
C LYS A 182 -30.78 -17.54 -10.17
N GLN A 183 -31.97 -17.81 -9.68
CA GLN A 183 -32.54 -17.15 -8.52
C GLN A 183 -31.58 -17.34 -7.34
N ILE A 184 -30.93 -16.24 -6.94
CA ILE A 184 -30.06 -16.25 -5.75
C ILE A 184 -31.01 -16.21 -4.55
N VAL A 185 -31.15 -17.36 -3.91
CA VAL A 185 -31.84 -17.53 -2.63
C VAL A 185 -30.76 -17.59 -1.57
N ASP A 186 -30.83 -16.66 -0.63
CA ASP A 186 -29.88 -16.59 0.49
C ASP A 186 -30.12 -17.76 1.49
N GLU A 187 -29.17 -18.00 2.40
CA GLU A 187 -29.27 -19.06 3.43
C GLU A 187 -30.50 -18.89 4.32
N ASP A 188 -30.98 -17.65 4.47
CA ASP A 188 -32.18 -17.27 5.22
C ASP A 188 -33.48 -17.36 4.38
N GLY A 189 -33.41 -17.85 3.12
CA GLY A 189 -34.56 -18.02 2.24
C GLY A 189 -35.05 -16.74 1.53
N PHE A 190 -34.32 -15.63 1.64
CA PHE A 190 -34.67 -14.40 0.94
C PHE A 190 -34.27 -14.46 -0.54
N ILE A 191 -35.21 -14.11 -1.42
CA ILE A 191 -34.99 -14.04 -2.87
C ILE A 191 -34.57 -12.61 -3.22
N LEU A 192 -33.38 -12.45 -3.79
CA LEU A 192 -32.95 -11.16 -4.31
C LEU A 192 -33.75 -10.82 -5.59
N VAL A 193 -34.71 -9.89 -5.49
CA VAL A 193 -35.49 -9.40 -6.63
C VAL A 193 -34.60 -8.55 -7.54
N GLN A 194 -34.04 -9.18 -8.58
CA GLN A 194 -33.33 -8.45 -9.63
C GLN A 194 -34.33 -7.83 -10.61
N GLY A 195 -34.35 -6.50 -10.68
CA GLY A 195 -35.18 -5.78 -11.64
C GLY A 195 -34.76 -6.05 -13.10
N PRO A 196 -35.69 -6.03 -14.06
CA PRO A 196 -35.47 -6.46 -15.45
C PRO A 196 -34.45 -5.66 -16.26
N LYS A 197 -33.87 -4.56 -15.73
CA LYS A 197 -32.93 -3.68 -16.44
C LYS A 197 -31.75 -3.17 -15.61
N ASN A 198 -31.34 -3.90 -14.57
CA ASN A 198 -30.15 -3.53 -13.80
C ASN A 198 -28.91 -4.23 -14.38
N SER A 199 -28.68 -4.13 -15.69
CA SER A 199 -27.33 -4.30 -16.20
C SER A 199 -26.56 -3.05 -15.79
N ALA A 200 -25.94 -3.09 -14.61
CA ALA A 200 -24.84 -2.20 -14.30
C ALA A 200 -23.78 -2.45 -15.38
N GLY A 201 -23.84 -1.66 -16.45
CA GLY A 201 -22.69 -1.39 -17.27
C GLY A 201 -21.59 -0.95 -16.32
N GLU A 202 -20.47 -1.63 -16.40
CA GLU A 202 -19.26 -1.38 -15.65
C GLU A 202 -18.94 0.13 -15.72
N GLY A 203 -19.22 0.89 -14.66
CA GLY A 203 -18.69 2.25 -14.52
C GLY A 203 -19.60 3.41 -14.11
N GLU A 204 -20.89 3.25 -13.81
CA GLU A 204 -21.69 4.36 -13.25
C GLU A 204 -22.33 4.04 -11.90
N THR A 205 -21.74 4.58 -10.84
CA THR A 205 -22.33 4.70 -9.51
C THR A 205 -23.68 5.42 -9.61
N ILE A 206 -24.76 4.70 -9.28
CA ILE A 206 -26.09 5.29 -9.09
C ILE A 206 -25.99 6.31 -7.94
N LYS A 207 -25.88 7.59 -8.30
CA LYS A 207 -26.16 8.73 -7.40
C LYS A 207 -27.67 8.75 -7.17
N GLY A 208 -28.13 7.95 -6.22
CA GLY A 208 -29.56 7.72 -5.98
C GLY A 208 -29.96 7.75 -4.51
N PHE A 209 -29.37 8.62 -3.70
CA PHE A 209 -30.02 9.10 -2.47
C PHE A 209 -30.03 10.62 -2.52
N ARG A 210 -31.15 11.17 -3.00
CA ARG A 210 -31.50 12.56 -2.73
C ARG A 210 -31.68 12.69 -1.22
N ARG A 211 -30.66 13.21 -0.52
CA ARG A 211 -30.88 13.82 0.79
C ARG A 211 -31.80 15.03 0.55
N ALA A 212 -32.86 15.12 1.33
CA ALA A 212 -33.73 16.28 1.37
C ALA A 212 -32.89 17.55 1.58
N GLU A 213 -33.19 18.57 0.79
CA GLU A 213 -32.55 19.86 0.82
C GLU A 213 -32.76 20.51 2.19
N THR A 214 -31.69 20.68 2.97
CA THR A 214 -31.62 21.65 4.05
C THR A 214 -30.88 22.88 3.55
N THR A 215 -31.64 23.79 2.96
CA THR A 215 -31.34 25.22 2.90
C THR A 215 -31.21 25.74 4.32
N HIS A 216 -30.01 26.16 4.75
CA HIS A 216 -29.84 27.34 5.59
C HIS A 216 -28.36 27.70 5.82
N LEU A 217 -28.09 29.00 5.65
CA LEU A 217 -27.03 29.80 6.30
C LEU A 217 -25.60 29.70 5.76
N LEU A 218 -25.38 30.51 4.73
CA LEU A 218 -24.18 31.32 4.58
C LEU A 218 -24.07 32.27 5.79
N HIS A 219 -23.05 32.16 6.63
CA HIS A 219 -22.38 33.27 7.32
C HIS A 219 -21.10 32.79 8.05
N ALA A 220 -20.10 33.68 8.05
CA ALA A 220 -18.89 33.72 8.86
C ALA A 220 -17.79 32.66 8.59
N GLY A 221 -16.83 33.06 7.75
CA GLY A 221 -15.43 32.69 7.97
C GLY A 221 -14.84 33.55 9.09
N GLU A 222 -13.76 33.06 9.69
CA GLU A 222 -12.88 33.74 10.68
C GLU A 222 -13.21 33.61 12.18
N GLU A 223 -13.55 32.42 12.71
CA GLU A 223 -13.44 32.12 14.16
C GLU A 223 -13.17 30.63 14.43
N LYS A 224 -12.01 30.07 14.05
CA LYS A 224 -11.73 28.63 14.30
C LYS A 224 -10.41 28.27 14.99
N GLU A 225 -9.56 29.21 15.35
CA GLU A 225 -8.36 28.90 16.13
C GLU A 225 -8.49 29.15 17.64
N GLU A 226 -9.36 30.05 18.07
CA GLU A 226 -9.55 30.35 19.51
C GLU A 226 -10.30 29.22 20.26
N ASP A 227 -11.07 28.41 19.52
CA ASP A 227 -11.96 27.41 20.10
C ASP A 227 -11.26 26.06 20.42
N ALA A 228 -10.04 25.85 19.91
CA ALA A 228 -9.26 24.64 20.21
C ALA A 228 -8.57 24.73 21.59
N ALA A 229 -7.99 25.89 21.91
CA ALA A 229 -7.32 26.13 23.19
C ALA A 229 -8.31 26.14 24.36
N ALA A 230 -9.49 26.74 24.18
CA ALA A 230 -10.54 26.75 25.18
C ALA A 230 -11.08 25.34 25.48
N ARG A 231 -11.21 24.48 24.47
CA ARG A 231 -11.62 23.08 24.66
C ARG A 231 -10.57 22.25 25.39
N ALA A 232 -9.28 22.47 25.13
CA ALA A 232 -8.20 21.78 25.82
C ALA A 232 -8.16 22.12 27.33
N GLN A 233 -8.33 23.41 27.67
CA GLN A 233 -8.37 23.83 29.08
C GLN A 233 -9.59 23.27 29.82
N LYS A 234 -10.76 23.22 29.15
CA LYS A 234 -11.98 22.65 29.74
C LYS A 234 -11.84 21.14 30.01
N ALA A 235 -11.13 20.40 29.16
CA ALA A 235 -10.85 18.98 29.35
C ALA A 235 -9.89 18.70 30.53
N LEU A 236 -8.92 19.58 30.77
CA LEU A 236 -8.02 19.46 31.92
C LEU A 236 -8.75 19.74 33.25
N GLN A 237 -9.65 20.73 33.28
CA GLN A 237 -10.44 21.02 34.48
C GLN A 237 -11.38 19.87 34.85
N THR A 238 -12.02 19.21 33.87
CA THR A 238 -12.91 18.07 34.16
C THR A 238 -12.14 16.86 34.68
N LEU A 239 -10.94 16.58 34.18
CA LEU A 239 -10.07 15.53 34.71
C LEU A 239 -9.65 15.82 36.16
N ALA A 240 -9.27 17.06 36.47
CA ALA A 240 -8.88 17.45 37.82
C ALA A 240 -10.03 17.28 38.84
N GLU A 241 -11.27 17.61 38.45
CA GLU A 241 -12.43 17.36 39.31
C GLU A 241 -12.73 15.87 39.50
N GLN A 242 -12.58 15.05 38.46
CA GLN A 242 -12.77 13.61 38.57
C GLN A 242 -11.74 12.98 39.50
N VAL A 243 -10.48 13.41 39.44
CA VAL A 243 -9.43 12.94 40.36
C VAL A 243 -9.73 13.33 41.81
N LYS A 244 -10.18 14.57 42.06
CA LYS A 244 -10.61 15.01 43.41
C LYS A 244 -11.78 14.17 43.94
N LYS A 245 -12.80 13.90 43.12
CA LYS A 245 -13.93 13.05 43.51
C LYS A 245 -13.51 11.61 43.80
N LYS A 246 -12.51 11.10 43.09
CA LYS A 246 -12.00 9.73 43.30
C LYS A 246 -11.16 9.63 44.57
N ALA A 247 -10.37 10.67 44.90
CA ALA A 247 -9.60 10.74 46.15
C ALA A 247 -10.51 10.78 47.39
N PHE A 248 -11.65 11.48 47.32
CA PHE A 248 -12.60 11.58 48.44
C PHE A 248 -13.39 10.28 48.71
N ARG A 249 -13.39 9.32 47.78
CA ARG A 249 -14.05 8.01 47.96
C ARG A 249 -13.15 6.95 48.60
N LEU A 250 -11.88 7.26 48.87
CA LEU A 250 -10.87 6.34 49.38
C LEU A 250 -10.49 6.59 50.85
N THR A 251 -11.21 7.50 51.52
CA THR A 251 -11.13 7.79 52.97
C THR A 251 -12.46 7.47 53.62
#